data_AF-A0A951S1R9-F1
#
_entry.id   AF-A0A951S1R9-F1
#
_cell.length_a   1.000
_cell.length_b   1.000
_cell.length_c   1.000
_cell.angle_alpha   90.00
_cell.angle_beta   90.00
_cell.angle_gamma   90.00
#
_symmetry.space_group_name_H-M   'P 1'
#
loop_
_entity.id
_entity.type
_entity.pdbx_description
1 polymer ?
#
loop_
_entity_poly.entity_id
_entity_poly.type
_entity_poly.pdbx_seq_one_letter_code
_entity_poly.pdbx_strand_id
1 'polypeptide(L)'
;MIKSFRSALLWSMVLFLSVTIFAQEKTILDGKTFTAANKSNNLQSPINTEATTLRWDSGVNDDAIGLTNGGTFEVSASFPASMMGAYAGQSLTQVIIYINDIPSPCVLKIYDQGTPTAPGTLLYSETLNVTATSWNTITLATPVTITGNDIWVGYEVTHTGGTYPAGCDAGPAVLNGDWIKFSGTWQRLIDASSGQLNVNWNIAAVVEQLGPPCPVQTPANPTPANNA
;
A
#
# COMPACT_ATOMS: atom_id res chain seq x y z
N MET A 1 26.60 -4.79 -85.24
CA MET A 1 26.72 -3.37 -84.87
C MET A 1 26.58 -3.27 -83.36
N ILE A 2 27.51 -2.59 -82.71
CA ILE A 2 27.85 -2.60 -81.28
C ILE A 2 26.78 -1.91 -80.40
N LYS A 3 26.60 -2.40 -79.16
CA LYS A 3 26.46 -1.68 -77.85
C LYS A 3 25.71 -2.60 -76.85
N SER A 4 25.99 -2.76 -75.56
CA SER A 4 27.08 -2.42 -74.62
C SER A 4 26.49 -2.59 -73.20
N PHE A 5 27.06 -3.47 -72.34
CA PHE A 5 27.21 -3.34 -70.86
C PHE A 5 25.90 -3.32 -69.97
N ARG A 6 25.76 -3.89 -68.75
CA ARG A 6 26.65 -4.18 -67.60
C ARG A 6 26.12 -5.31 -66.67
N SER A 7 27.09 -6.04 -66.12
CA SER A 7 27.28 -6.72 -64.82
C SER A 7 26.22 -6.77 -63.68
N ALA A 8 26.25 -7.95 -63.03
CA ALA A 8 25.70 -8.44 -61.75
C ALA A 8 26.01 -7.63 -60.46
N LEU A 9 25.17 -7.78 -59.42
CA LEU A 9 25.45 -8.53 -58.16
C LEU A 9 24.28 -8.41 -57.14
N LEU A 10 23.96 -9.51 -56.46
CA LEU A 10 23.10 -9.60 -55.26
C LEU A 10 23.68 -8.79 -54.09
N TRP A 11 22.85 -8.12 -53.29
CA TRP A 11 23.23 -7.71 -51.92
C TRP A 11 22.17 -8.09 -50.88
N SER A 12 22.71 -8.61 -49.78
CA SER A 12 22.10 -9.38 -48.70
C SER A 12 21.21 -8.54 -47.78
N MET A 13 20.05 -9.08 -47.37
CA MET A 13 19.24 -8.53 -46.29
C MET A 13 19.75 -9.09 -44.97
N VAL A 14 20.50 -8.28 -44.21
CA VAL A 14 21.06 -8.66 -42.91
C VAL A 14 19.97 -8.51 -41.84
N LEU A 15 19.57 -9.64 -41.25
CA LEU A 15 18.71 -9.69 -40.06
C LEU A 15 19.59 -9.53 -38.82
N PHE A 16 19.54 -8.38 -38.15
CA PHE A 16 20.21 -8.20 -36.86
C PHE A 16 19.34 -8.78 -35.74
N LEU A 17 19.80 -9.89 -35.13
CA LEU A 17 19.42 -10.28 -33.77
C LEU A 17 20.01 -9.24 -32.80
N SER A 18 19.17 -8.58 -32.02
CA SER A 18 19.63 -7.75 -30.89
C SER A 18 19.81 -8.63 -29.65
N VAL A 19 21.06 -8.91 -29.29
CA VAL A 19 21.43 -9.29 -27.91
C VAL A 19 21.80 -8.00 -27.20
N THR A 20 20.99 -7.55 -26.26
CA THR A 20 21.31 -6.40 -25.42
C THR A 20 22.27 -6.86 -24.33
N ILE A 21 23.55 -6.55 -24.49
CA ILE A 21 24.54 -6.64 -23.42
C ILE A 21 24.44 -5.35 -22.61
N PHE A 22 24.04 -5.43 -21.34
CA PHE A 22 24.19 -4.32 -20.40
C PHE A 22 25.65 -4.26 -19.94
N ALA A 23 26.46 -3.47 -20.64
CA ALA A 23 27.74 -2.99 -20.09
C ALA A 23 27.46 -1.64 -19.40
N GLN A 24 27.76 -1.54 -18.11
CA GLN A 24 27.66 -0.29 -17.36
C GLN A 24 28.66 0.72 -17.93
N GLU A 25 28.18 1.83 -18.47
CA GLU A 25 29.03 2.86 -19.08
C GLU A 25 29.87 3.55 -17.99
N LYS A 26 31.20 3.40 -18.08
CA LYS A 26 32.17 4.09 -17.23
C LYS A 26 32.22 5.55 -17.67
N THR A 27 31.68 6.48 -16.86
CA THR A 27 31.73 7.92 -17.15
C THR A 27 33.19 8.40 -17.17
N ILE A 28 33.68 8.77 -18.35
CA ILE A 28 35.00 9.40 -18.54
C ILE A 28 34.75 10.91 -18.65
N LEU A 29 35.36 11.69 -17.75
CA LEU A 29 35.42 13.16 -17.86
C LEU A 29 36.89 13.56 -18.01
N ASP A 30 37.21 14.28 -19.09
CA ASP A 30 38.48 14.96 -19.33
C ASP A 30 39.75 14.08 -19.17
N GLY A 31 39.69 12.84 -19.66
CA GLY A 31 40.84 11.93 -19.69
C GLY A 31 41.34 11.46 -18.31
N LYS A 32 40.61 11.76 -17.22
CA LYS A 32 40.96 11.34 -15.86
C LYS A 32 40.10 10.15 -15.45
N THR A 33 40.77 9.07 -15.01
CA THR A 33 40.10 7.91 -14.44
C THR A 33 39.76 8.18 -12.98
N PHE A 34 38.47 8.36 -12.68
CA PHE A 34 37.99 8.31 -11.31
C PHE A 34 37.97 6.86 -10.86
N THR A 35 38.73 6.55 -9.82
CA THR A 35 38.75 5.22 -9.20
C THR A 35 38.44 5.43 -7.72
N ALA A 36 37.31 4.92 -7.23
CA ALA A 36 36.97 5.02 -5.82
C ALA A 36 37.92 4.11 -5.02
N ALA A 37 38.78 4.70 -4.19
CA ALA A 37 39.79 3.98 -3.41
C ALA A 37 39.22 3.14 -2.26
N ASN A 38 37.93 3.26 -1.96
CA ASN A 38 37.25 2.46 -0.95
C ASN A 38 35.76 2.36 -1.31
N LYS A 39 35.41 1.37 -2.13
CA LYS A 39 34.03 0.90 -2.12
C LYS A 39 33.89 -0.02 -0.91
N SER A 40 33.78 0.55 0.29
CA SER A 40 33.01 -0.18 1.28
C SER A 40 31.62 -0.24 0.68
N ASN A 41 31.09 -1.43 0.44
CA ASN A 41 29.70 -1.57 0.01
C ASN A 41 28.74 -1.27 1.17
N ASN A 42 29.07 -0.31 2.03
CA ASN A 42 28.12 0.30 2.93
C ASN A 42 27.44 1.46 2.19
N LEU A 43 26.88 1.14 1.03
CA LEU A 43 25.69 1.84 0.56
C LEU A 43 24.55 1.35 1.45
N GLN A 44 24.57 1.77 2.72
CA GLN A 44 23.31 1.97 3.39
C GLN A 44 22.75 3.17 2.64
N SER A 45 21.88 2.90 1.66
CA SER A 45 20.98 3.91 1.12
C SER A 45 20.46 4.75 2.30
N PRO A 46 20.31 6.08 2.18
CA PRO A 46 19.54 6.82 3.20
C PRO A 46 18.30 5.98 3.47
N ILE A 47 18.02 5.59 4.73
CA ILE A 47 17.02 4.56 5.05
C ILE A 47 15.84 4.75 4.12
N ASN A 48 15.77 3.90 3.09
CA ASN A 48 14.64 3.92 2.18
C ASN A 48 13.58 3.26 3.03
N THR A 49 12.83 4.05 3.79
CA THR A 49 11.61 3.59 4.40
C THR A 49 10.68 3.31 3.22
N GLU A 50 10.76 2.11 2.66
CA GLU A 50 9.90 1.66 1.57
C GLU A 50 8.49 1.55 2.16
N ALA A 51 7.69 2.59 1.96
CA ALA A 51 6.31 2.65 2.39
C ALA A 51 5.43 1.93 1.38
N THR A 52 4.57 1.02 1.84
CA THR A 52 3.57 0.36 1.01
C THR A 52 2.18 0.80 1.43
N THR A 53 1.38 1.30 0.47
CA THR A 53 -0.02 1.65 0.70
C THR A 53 -0.91 0.45 0.34
N LEU A 54 -1.62 -0.09 1.33
CA LEU A 54 -2.59 -1.18 1.19
C LEU A 54 -4.00 -0.59 1.17
N ARG A 55 -4.81 -0.96 0.17
CA ARG A 55 -6.20 -0.52 0.03
C ARG A 55 -6.98 -1.49 -0.84
N TRP A 56 -8.31 -1.50 -0.70
CA TRP A 56 -9.21 -2.26 -1.57
C TRP A 56 -9.89 -1.39 -2.62
N ASP A 57 -10.02 -0.09 -2.34
CA ASP A 57 -10.65 0.85 -3.25
C ASP A 57 -9.73 1.29 -4.39
N SER A 58 -10.30 1.89 -5.43
CA SER A 58 -9.58 2.34 -6.63
C SER A 58 -8.59 3.50 -6.43
N GLY A 59 -8.59 4.16 -5.26
CA GLY A 59 -7.85 5.41 -5.06
C GLY A 59 -8.57 6.67 -5.53
N VAL A 60 -9.78 6.51 -6.03
CA VAL A 60 -10.68 7.60 -6.43
C VAL A 60 -11.93 7.50 -5.57
N ASN A 61 -12.34 8.62 -4.98
CA ASN A 61 -13.65 8.73 -4.36
C ASN A 61 -14.70 8.97 -5.45
N ASP A 62 -15.82 8.25 -5.38
CA ASP A 62 -16.93 8.33 -6.33
C ASP A 62 -18.23 8.78 -5.63
N ASP A 63 -18.48 8.30 -4.42
CA ASP A 63 -19.66 8.62 -3.64
C ASP A 63 -19.37 8.65 -2.13
N ALA A 64 -20.36 8.99 -1.30
CA ALA A 64 -20.28 8.94 0.15
C ALA A 64 -21.57 8.45 0.80
N ILE A 65 -21.42 7.77 1.94
CA ILE A 65 -22.52 7.10 2.63
C ILE A 65 -22.70 7.67 4.04
N GLY A 66 -23.97 7.81 4.42
CA GLY A 66 -24.43 8.17 5.75
C GLY A 66 -25.79 7.56 6.05
N LEU A 67 -26.15 7.50 7.32
CA LEU A 67 -27.47 7.07 7.79
C LEU A 67 -28.53 8.13 7.46
N THR A 68 -29.71 7.68 7.01
CA THR A 68 -30.83 8.57 6.62
C THR A 68 -31.18 9.60 7.70
N ASN A 69 -31.24 9.17 8.97
CA ASN A 69 -31.60 10.03 10.10
C ASN A 69 -30.38 10.51 10.89
N GLY A 70 -29.17 10.26 10.39
CA GLY A 70 -27.95 10.41 11.19
C GLY A 70 -27.82 9.32 12.25
N GLY A 71 -26.81 9.47 13.10
CA GLY A 71 -26.44 8.50 14.12
C GLY A 71 -24.98 8.09 14.00
N THR A 72 -24.64 6.98 14.64
CA THR A 72 -23.27 6.47 14.73
C THR A 72 -23.13 5.16 13.97
N PHE A 73 -22.10 5.07 13.14
CA PHE A 73 -21.67 3.82 12.50
C PHE A 73 -20.15 3.78 12.38
N GLU A 74 -19.61 2.59 12.19
CA GLU A 74 -18.18 2.38 11.96
C GLU A 74 -17.97 1.69 10.63
N VAL A 75 -16.96 2.12 9.88
CA VAL A 75 -16.58 1.51 8.60
C VAL A 75 -15.15 1.01 8.67
N SER A 76 -14.85 -0.10 8.00
CA SER A 76 -13.51 -0.66 8.01
C SER A 76 -13.16 -1.42 6.73
N ALA A 77 -11.88 -1.37 6.38
CA ALA A 77 -11.24 -2.31 5.48
C ALA A 77 -10.46 -3.33 6.32
N SER A 78 -10.65 -4.62 6.05
CA SER A 78 -9.85 -5.69 6.67
C SER A 78 -8.73 -6.11 5.72
N PHE A 79 -7.55 -6.36 6.26
CA PHE A 79 -6.41 -6.86 5.49
C PHE A 79 -6.04 -8.23 6.05
N PRO A 80 -6.33 -9.32 5.31
CA PRO A 80 -6.22 -10.67 5.84
C PRO A 80 -4.76 -11.10 6.00
N ALA A 81 -4.52 -12.10 6.84
CA ALA A 81 -3.22 -12.67 7.15
C ALA A 81 -2.48 -13.21 5.90
N SER A 82 -3.24 -13.67 4.90
CA SER A 82 -2.70 -14.06 3.59
C SER A 82 -1.96 -12.92 2.87
N MET A 83 -2.28 -11.67 3.20
CA MET A 83 -1.60 -10.46 2.72
C MET A 83 -0.64 -9.92 3.78
N MET A 84 -1.07 -9.86 5.05
CA MET A 84 -0.30 -9.24 6.12
C MET A 84 0.97 -10.00 6.51
N GLY A 85 1.04 -11.31 6.24
CA GLY A 85 2.24 -12.12 6.48
C GLY A 85 3.51 -11.58 5.79
N ALA A 86 3.38 -10.94 4.62
CA ALA A 86 4.50 -10.32 3.91
C ALA A 86 5.07 -9.08 4.62
N TYR A 87 4.29 -8.47 5.50
CA TYR A 87 4.64 -7.25 6.22
C TYR A 87 4.93 -7.50 7.71
N ALA A 88 5.01 -8.77 8.14
CA ALA A 88 5.29 -9.11 9.53
C ALA A 88 6.62 -8.48 10.00
N GLY A 89 6.58 -7.80 11.15
CA GLY A 89 7.71 -7.04 11.71
C GLY A 89 7.85 -5.61 11.18
N GLN A 90 7.08 -5.21 10.16
CA GLN A 90 6.92 -3.81 9.76
C GLN A 90 5.89 -3.11 10.67
N SER A 91 5.62 -1.83 10.42
CA SER A 91 4.65 -1.05 11.20
C SER A 91 3.66 -0.34 10.30
N LEU A 92 2.37 -0.38 10.66
CA LEU A 92 1.37 0.55 10.16
C LEU A 92 1.66 1.92 10.77
N THR A 93 2.03 2.89 9.95
CA THR A 93 2.47 4.23 10.37
C THR A 93 1.46 5.30 10.04
N GLN A 94 0.67 5.11 8.98
CA GLN A 94 -0.34 6.08 8.55
C GLN A 94 -1.61 5.39 8.10
N VAL A 95 -2.73 6.09 8.25
CA VAL A 95 -4.02 5.73 7.68
C VAL A 95 -4.50 6.88 6.81
N ILE A 96 -4.98 6.56 5.62
CA ILE A 96 -5.53 7.54 4.68
C ILE A 96 -7.02 7.25 4.54
N ILE A 97 -7.87 8.25 4.78
CA ILE A 97 -9.34 8.13 4.66
C ILE A 97 -9.90 9.27 3.82
N TYR A 98 -10.97 9.03 3.07
CA TYR A 98 -11.75 10.12 2.48
C TYR A 98 -12.95 10.47 3.37
N ILE A 99 -13.09 11.75 3.70
CA ILE A 99 -14.25 12.28 4.40
C ILE A 99 -14.97 13.24 3.47
N ASN A 100 -16.27 13.02 3.23
CA ASN A 100 -17.08 13.88 2.39
C ASN A 100 -17.73 15.00 3.23
N ASP A 101 -18.61 14.66 4.17
CA ASP A 101 -19.15 15.62 5.16
C ASP A 101 -18.45 15.45 6.52
N ILE A 102 -18.20 16.55 7.24
CA ILE A 102 -17.53 16.49 8.55
C ILE A 102 -18.46 15.83 9.58
N PRO A 103 -18.09 14.66 10.14
CA PRO A 103 -18.80 14.08 11.28
C PRO A 103 -18.29 14.68 12.60
N SER A 104 -19.05 14.49 13.66
CA SER A 104 -18.67 14.90 15.02
C SER A 104 -19.15 13.87 16.05
N PRO A 105 -18.26 13.00 16.57
CA PRO A 105 -16.84 12.87 16.25
C PRO A 105 -16.54 12.05 14.97
N CYS A 106 -15.29 12.14 14.51
CA CYS A 106 -14.61 11.11 13.69
C CYS A 106 -13.55 10.43 14.57
N VAL A 107 -13.59 9.10 14.70
CA VAL A 107 -12.65 8.35 15.55
C VAL A 107 -11.98 7.26 14.72
N LEU A 108 -10.68 7.38 14.48
CA LEU A 108 -9.88 6.33 13.87
C LEU A 108 -9.80 5.13 14.81
N LYS A 109 -9.94 3.92 14.28
CA LYS A 109 -9.80 2.67 15.02
C LYS A 109 -9.04 1.63 14.20
N ILE A 110 -8.10 0.95 14.85
CA ILE A 110 -7.35 -0.17 14.26
C ILE A 110 -7.51 -1.36 15.19
N TYR A 111 -7.85 -2.51 14.64
CA TYR A 111 -8.06 -3.74 15.39
C TYR A 111 -7.19 -4.88 14.88
N ASP A 112 -6.88 -5.80 15.80
CA ASP A 112 -6.24 -7.08 15.51
C ASP A 112 -7.26 -8.07 14.92
N GLN A 113 -6.76 -9.25 14.56
CA GLN A 113 -7.56 -10.37 14.13
C GLN A 113 -8.62 -10.75 15.18
N GLY A 114 -9.84 -10.96 14.71
CA GLY A 114 -10.95 -11.48 15.49
C GLY A 114 -11.49 -12.76 14.87
N THR A 115 -12.71 -12.70 14.37
CA THR A 115 -13.36 -13.77 13.61
C THR A 115 -13.38 -13.42 12.12
N PRO A 116 -13.77 -14.35 11.22
CA PRO A 116 -13.93 -14.03 9.80
C PRO A 116 -14.92 -12.90 9.50
N THR A 117 -15.77 -12.52 10.47
CA THR A 117 -16.84 -11.53 10.28
C THR A 117 -16.80 -10.38 11.28
N ALA A 118 -15.79 -10.30 12.14
CA ALA A 118 -15.64 -9.21 13.11
C ALA A 118 -14.18 -9.01 13.54
N PRO A 119 -13.74 -7.77 13.75
CA PRO A 119 -12.41 -7.48 14.30
C PRO A 119 -12.26 -7.99 15.73
N GLY A 120 -11.00 -8.16 16.15
CA GLY A 120 -10.63 -8.57 17.49
C GLY A 120 -10.35 -7.39 18.42
N THR A 121 -9.23 -7.46 19.14
CA THR A 121 -8.81 -6.44 20.10
C THR A 121 -8.53 -5.11 19.42
N LEU A 122 -8.97 -3.99 20.03
CA LEU A 122 -8.63 -2.64 19.60
C LEU A 122 -7.15 -2.35 19.90
N LEU A 123 -6.37 -2.09 18.86
CA LEU A 123 -4.93 -1.79 18.93
C LEU A 123 -4.64 -0.30 18.97
N TYR A 124 -5.47 0.51 18.30
CA TYR A 124 -5.31 1.96 18.21
C TYR A 124 -6.66 2.66 18.18
N SER A 125 -6.76 3.81 18.84
CA SER A 125 -7.94 4.68 18.79
C SER A 125 -7.55 6.15 18.92
N GLU A 126 -8.07 7.01 18.05
CA GLU A 126 -7.78 8.44 18.06
C GLU A 126 -8.97 9.24 17.51
N THR A 127 -9.41 10.27 18.25
CA THR A 127 -10.37 11.24 17.72
C THR A 127 -9.66 12.18 16.76
N LEU A 128 -10.13 12.24 15.52
CA LEU A 128 -9.50 12.98 14.44
C LEU A 128 -10.10 14.38 14.27
N ASN A 129 -9.25 15.32 13.84
CA ASN A 129 -9.70 16.56 13.23
C ASN A 129 -9.59 16.44 11.71
N VAL A 130 -10.72 16.24 11.03
CA VAL A 130 -10.78 15.93 9.59
C VAL A 130 -11.24 17.12 8.77
N THR A 131 -10.85 17.12 7.49
CA THR A 131 -11.33 18.07 6.48
C THR A 131 -12.34 17.38 5.57
N ALA A 132 -13.48 18.04 5.32
CA ALA A 132 -14.51 17.55 4.39
C ALA A 132 -14.04 17.54 2.93
N THR A 133 -14.74 16.79 2.10
CA THR A 133 -14.51 16.64 0.65
C THR A 133 -13.04 16.37 0.29
N SER A 134 -12.32 15.62 1.13
CA SER A 134 -10.88 15.47 0.99
C SER A 134 -10.33 14.17 1.55
N TRP A 135 -9.19 13.77 0.99
CA TRP A 135 -8.32 12.76 1.57
C TRP A 135 -7.60 13.32 2.79
N ASN A 136 -7.77 12.66 3.92
CA ASN A 136 -7.10 12.96 5.17
C ASN A 136 -6.03 11.89 5.38
N THR A 137 -4.77 12.30 5.57
CA THR A 137 -3.66 11.41 5.92
C THR A 137 -3.35 11.57 7.41
N ILE A 138 -3.49 10.50 8.17
CA ILE A 138 -3.32 10.47 9.62
C ILE A 138 -2.04 9.71 9.92
N THR A 139 -1.04 10.38 10.47
CA THR A 139 0.16 9.73 11.02
C THR A 139 -0.14 9.25 12.43
N LEU A 140 0.05 7.95 12.68
CA LEU A 140 -0.17 7.37 14.00
C LEU A 140 0.92 7.85 14.96
N ALA A 141 0.52 8.38 16.12
CA ALA A 141 1.46 8.79 17.16
C ALA A 141 2.28 7.60 17.69
N THR A 142 1.63 6.43 17.75
CA THR A 142 2.25 5.13 18.05
C THR A 142 1.98 4.19 16.89
N PRO A 143 2.97 3.91 16.03
CA PRO A 143 2.82 2.94 14.94
C PRO A 143 2.37 1.57 15.47
N VAL A 144 1.51 0.89 14.71
CA VAL A 144 0.99 -0.44 15.06
C VAL A 144 1.86 -1.50 14.39
N THR A 145 2.51 -2.35 15.19
CA THR A 145 3.33 -3.45 14.67
C THR A 145 2.47 -4.45 13.91
N ILE A 146 2.89 -4.80 12.69
CA ILE A 146 2.24 -5.86 11.92
C ILE A 146 2.78 -7.22 12.38
N THR A 147 1.89 -8.06 12.90
CA THR A 147 2.22 -9.41 13.40
C THR A 147 2.17 -10.49 12.32
N GLY A 148 1.59 -10.16 11.16
CA GLY A 148 1.25 -11.11 10.10
C GLY A 148 -0.19 -11.65 10.18
N ASN A 149 -0.91 -11.34 11.25
CA ASN A 149 -2.35 -11.64 11.39
C ASN A 149 -3.21 -10.63 10.62
N ASP A 150 -4.51 -10.90 10.55
CA ASP A 150 -5.47 -9.94 10.00
C ASP A 150 -5.38 -8.60 10.77
N ILE A 151 -5.47 -7.49 10.05
CA ILE A 151 -5.62 -6.16 10.65
C ILE A 151 -6.85 -5.48 10.06
N TRP A 152 -7.63 -4.82 10.90
CA TRP A 152 -8.80 -4.04 10.46
C TRP A 152 -8.50 -2.57 10.69
N VAL A 153 -8.65 -1.77 9.64
CA VAL A 153 -8.40 -0.33 9.69
C VAL A 153 -9.71 0.36 9.34
N GLY A 154 -10.17 1.25 10.21
CA GLY A 154 -11.50 1.82 10.09
C GLY A 154 -11.67 3.09 10.89
N TYR A 155 -12.86 3.66 10.82
CA TYR A 155 -13.21 4.81 11.62
C TYR A 155 -14.70 4.81 11.97
N GLU A 156 -15.01 5.30 13.17
CA GLU A 156 -16.36 5.54 13.65
C GLU A 156 -16.72 7.00 13.42
N VAL A 157 -17.93 7.23 12.92
CA VAL A 157 -18.47 8.57 12.70
C VAL A 157 -19.80 8.72 13.41
N THR A 158 -20.05 9.91 13.95
CA THR A 158 -21.40 10.34 14.33
C THR A 158 -21.78 11.55 13.50
N HIS A 159 -22.94 11.51 12.85
CA HIS A 159 -23.35 12.55 11.91
C HIS A 159 -24.87 12.82 12.00
N THR A 160 -25.30 13.97 11.49
CA THR A 160 -26.73 14.34 11.44
C THR A 160 -27.39 13.81 10.17
N GLY A 161 -28.71 13.61 10.19
CA GLY A 161 -29.47 13.23 8.99
C GLY A 161 -29.24 14.20 7.83
N GLY A 162 -29.16 13.65 6.61
CA GLY A 162 -28.86 14.41 5.39
C GLY A 162 -27.38 14.71 5.15
N THR A 163 -26.47 14.13 5.94
CA THR A 163 -25.01 14.19 5.71
C THR A 163 -24.46 12.79 5.44
N TYR A 164 -23.38 12.73 4.68
CA TYR A 164 -22.78 11.50 4.15
C TYR A 164 -21.27 11.54 4.40
N PRO A 165 -20.80 11.18 5.61
CA PRO A 165 -19.40 11.38 5.96
C PRO A 165 -18.44 10.38 5.31
N ALA A 166 -18.87 9.13 5.07
CA ALA A 166 -17.95 8.04 4.73
C ALA A 166 -17.77 7.88 3.21
N GLY A 167 -16.59 8.23 2.70
CA GLY A 167 -16.29 8.11 1.27
C GLY A 167 -16.12 6.67 0.79
N CYS A 168 -16.56 6.39 -0.44
CA CYS A 168 -16.40 5.11 -1.11
C CYS A 168 -16.08 5.28 -2.61
N ASP A 169 -15.54 4.21 -3.22
CA ASP A 169 -15.32 4.14 -4.67
C ASP A 169 -16.56 3.68 -5.44
N ALA A 170 -16.44 3.63 -6.77
CA ALA A 170 -17.53 3.19 -7.67
C ALA A 170 -17.81 1.68 -7.63
N GLY A 171 -17.03 0.90 -6.87
CA GLY A 171 -17.11 -0.55 -6.81
C GLY A 171 -16.55 -1.30 -8.02
N PRO A 172 -16.84 -2.62 -8.12
CA PRO A 172 -17.67 -3.40 -7.21
C PRO A 172 -17.01 -3.62 -5.83
N ALA A 173 -17.82 -3.95 -4.83
CA ALA A 173 -17.38 -4.32 -3.51
C ALA A 173 -16.49 -5.57 -3.55
N VAL A 174 -15.38 -5.50 -2.83
CA VAL A 174 -14.42 -6.59 -2.61
C VAL A 174 -14.63 -7.13 -1.19
N LEU A 175 -14.39 -8.43 -0.98
CA LEU A 175 -14.72 -9.15 0.27
C LEU A 175 -14.32 -8.44 1.57
N ASN A 176 -13.23 -7.69 1.54
CA ASN A 176 -12.63 -7.08 2.72
C ASN A 176 -12.64 -5.54 2.71
N GLY A 177 -13.30 -4.93 1.72
CA GLY A 177 -13.23 -3.47 1.47
C GLY A 177 -14.38 -2.64 2.06
N ASP A 178 -15.45 -3.26 2.52
CA ASP A 178 -16.77 -2.64 2.73
C ASP A 178 -17.43 -3.10 4.04
N TRP A 179 -16.64 -3.36 5.09
CA TRP A 179 -17.20 -3.71 6.39
C TRP A 179 -17.86 -2.49 7.04
N ILE A 180 -19.04 -2.70 7.62
CA ILE A 180 -19.76 -1.70 8.39
C ILE A 180 -20.24 -2.31 9.71
N LYS A 181 -20.10 -1.56 10.80
CA LYS A 181 -20.73 -1.81 12.08
C LYS A 181 -21.85 -0.81 12.28
N PHE A 182 -23.07 -1.33 12.34
CA PHE A 182 -24.25 -0.55 12.67
C PHE A 182 -25.12 -1.33 13.65
N SER A 183 -25.73 -0.63 14.62
CA SER A 183 -26.47 -1.24 15.73
C SER A 183 -25.70 -2.35 16.46
N GLY A 184 -24.38 -2.17 16.61
CA GLY A 184 -23.49 -3.09 17.33
C GLY A 184 -23.04 -4.32 16.55
N THR A 185 -23.49 -4.54 15.31
CA THR A 185 -23.19 -5.73 14.52
C THR A 185 -22.34 -5.39 13.30
N TRP A 186 -21.26 -6.15 13.09
CA TRP A 186 -20.44 -6.11 11.88
C TRP A 186 -21.06 -6.93 10.76
N GLN A 187 -21.06 -6.37 9.56
CA GLN A 187 -21.50 -7.02 8.33
C GLN A 187 -20.87 -6.33 7.12
N ARG A 188 -20.97 -6.95 5.95
CA ARG A 188 -20.61 -6.31 4.68
C ARG A 188 -21.70 -5.31 4.30
N LEU A 189 -21.32 -4.14 3.79
CA LEU A 189 -22.25 -3.13 3.34
C LEU A 189 -23.11 -3.64 2.17
N ILE A 190 -22.51 -4.38 1.24
CA ILE A 190 -23.25 -4.97 0.12
C ILE A 190 -24.36 -5.91 0.61
N ASP A 191 -24.13 -6.67 1.67
CA ASP A 191 -25.15 -7.56 2.24
C ASP A 191 -26.22 -6.77 2.99
N ALA A 192 -25.81 -5.80 3.82
CA ALA A 192 -26.70 -4.93 4.58
C ALA A 192 -27.67 -4.14 3.69
N SER A 193 -27.20 -3.76 2.50
CA SER A 193 -27.96 -3.01 1.49
C SER A 193 -28.68 -3.91 0.48
N SER A 194 -28.67 -5.23 0.66
CA SER A 194 -29.25 -6.19 -0.30
C SER A 194 -28.73 -5.99 -1.73
N GLY A 195 -27.43 -5.69 -1.87
CA GLY A 195 -26.74 -5.48 -3.14
C GLY A 195 -26.83 -4.06 -3.71
N GLN A 196 -27.52 -3.13 -3.06
CA GLN A 196 -27.71 -1.77 -3.57
C GLN A 196 -26.45 -0.91 -3.45
N LEU A 197 -25.66 -1.10 -2.39
CA LEU A 197 -24.41 -0.39 -2.15
C LEU A 197 -23.24 -1.35 -2.41
N ASN A 198 -22.77 -1.34 -3.65
CA ASN A 198 -21.74 -2.24 -4.16
C ASN A 198 -20.41 -1.48 -4.31
N VAL A 199 -19.80 -1.08 -3.20
CA VAL A 199 -18.67 -0.15 -3.15
C VAL A 199 -17.61 -0.63 -2.17
N ASN A 200 -16.40 -0.07 -2.22
CA ASN A 200 -15.37 -0.23 -1.19
C ASN A 200 -15.17 1.10 -0.45
N TRP A 201 -14.89 1.03 0.85
CA TRP A 201 -14.54 2.21 1.62
C TRP A 201 -13.21 2.79 1.15
N ASN A 202 -13.16 4.11 1.03
CA ASN A 202 -11.93 4.84 0.74
C ASN A 202 -11.04 4.89 2.00
N ILE A 203 -10.39 3.76 2.29
CA ILE A 203 -9.51 3.55 3.45
C ILE A 203 -8.24 2.88 2.95
N ALA A 204 -7.09 3.47 3.26
CA ALA A 204 -5.79 2.89 3.00
C ALA A 204 -4.92 2.85 4.25
N ALA A 205 -4.13 1.79 4.36
CA ALA A 205 -3.18 1.54 5.43
C ALA A 205 -1.75 1.69 4.85
N VAL A 206 -0.93 2.55 5.44
CA VAL A 206 0.47 2.75 5.01
C VAL A 206 1.39 2.00 5.95
N VAL A 207 2.06 0.98 5.43
CA VAL A 207 2.98 0.12 6.16
C VAL A 207 4.41 0.47 5.79
N GLU A 208 5.26 0.64 6.79
CA GLU A 208 6.64 1.08 6.66
C GLU A 208 7.57 0.22 7.52
N GLN A 209 8.78 0.01 7.03
CA GLN A 209 9.85 -0.55 7.85
C GLN A 209 10.47 0.54 8.73
N LEU A 210 10.19 0.49 10.03
CA LEU A 210 10.79 1.40 11.00
C LEU A 210 12.15 0.86 11.47
N GLY A 211 13.23 1.58 11.16
CA GLY A 211 14.60 1.24 11.59
C GLY A 211 15.41 0.48 10.53
N PRO A 212 16.72 0.24 10.78
CA PRO A 212 17.56 -0.51 9.84
C PRO A 212 16.95 -1.90 9.61
N PRO A 213 17.05 -2.45 8.37
CA PRO A 213 16.52 -3.77 8.10
C PRO A 213 17.03 -4.77 9.13
N CYS A 214 16.15 -5.68 9.60
CA CYS A 214 16.59 -6.83 10.40
C CYS A 214 17.88 -7.34 9.75
N PRO A 215 19.01 -7.40 10.47
CA PRO A 215 20.25 -7.81 9.86
C PRO A 215 19.97 -9.16 9.20
N VAL A 216 20.14 -9.21 7.88
CA VAL A 216 20.25 -10.47 7.16
C VAL A 216 21.23 -11.27 8.01
N GLN A 217 20.77 -12.38 8.59
CA GLN A 217 21.68 -13.31 9.21
C GLN A 217 22.54 -13.84 8.07
N THR A 218 23.60 -13.11 7.71
CA THR A 218 24.72 -13.70 6.98
C THR A 218 25.15 -14.85 7.87
N PRO A 219 25.04 -16.11 7.41
CA PRO A 219 25.58 -17.23 8.15
C PRO A 219 27.00 -16.86 8.55
N ALA A 220 27.34 -17.04 9.83
CA ALA A 220 28.69 -16.76 10.29
C ALA A 220 29.66 -17.48 9.33
N ASN A 221 30.53 -16.71 8.67
CA ASN A 221 31.54 -17.28 7.81
C ASN A 221 32.35 -18.27 8.68
N PRO A 222 32.44 -19.56 8.34
CA PRO A 222 33.21 -20.49 9.14
C PRO A 222 34.63 -19.96 9.24
N THR A 223 35.09 -19.71 10.47
CA THR A 223 36.48 -19.35 10.75
C THR A 223 37.36 -20.43 10.09
N PRO A 224 38.29 -20.09 9.19
CA PRO A 224 39.23 -21.06 8.67
C PRO A 224 39.95 -21.70 9.86
N ALA A 225 39.88 -23.03 9.94
CA ALA A 225 40.69 -23.77 10.89
C ALA A 225 42.15 -23.37 10.65
N ASN A 226 42.77 -22.85 11.71
CA ASN A 226 44.20 -22.67 11.79
C ASN A 226 44.86 -24.05 11.69
N ASN A 227 45.39 -24.36 10.51
CA ASN A 227 46.29 -25.49 10.36
C ASN A 227 47.60 -25.17 11.09
N ALA A 228 48.04 -26.15 11.87
CA ALA A 228 49.27 -26.18 12.67
C ALA A 228 50.54 -25.79 11.90
#